data_AF-A0A4D7QHM9-F1
#
_entry.id   AF-A0A4D7QHM9-F1
#
_cell.length_a   1.000
_cell.length_b   1.000
_cell.length_c   1.000
_cell.angle_alpha   90.00
_cell.angle_beta   90.00
_cell.angle_gamma   90.00
#
_symmetry.space_group_name_H-M   'P 1'
#
loop_
_entity.id
_entity.type
_entity.pdbx_description
1 polymer ?
#
loop_
_entity_poly.entity_id
_entity_poly.type
_entity_poly.pdbx_seq_one_letter_code
_entity_poly.pdbx_strand_id
1 'polypeptide(L)'
;MAPSSPPPMRPVPITPAGMIEGARLSLPLLPGVIVFAAAFGGASAEKGLTLVETTLMSLLVYAGAGQLLALELWPRAWSTGALTAMVAVVVAVNLRFLLMSAALQPWLSRMPRGSAYLALSSLTDANFIIGSRYHAKGGEDAGVFIGAGLFLWIIWTLATIPGHMLGGILSDPKRFGLDLIMPLIFTSMAVSMFRIRRDRLAWPIAAGVALGTSQVIDGYWFIVVGALAGSIAAGLLRDR
;
A
#
# COMPACT_ATOMS: atom_id res chain seq x y z
N MET A 1 -38.71 -25.74 -22.70
CA MET A 1 -38.53 -24.28 -22.51
C MET A 1 -37.06 -24.06 -22.22
N ALA A 2 -36.27 -23.66 -23.22
CA ALA A 2 -34.83 -23.44 -23.03
C ALA A 2 -34.62 -22.24 -22.09
N PRO A 3 -33.67 -22.28 -21.14
CA PRO A 3 -33.38 -21.14 -20.29
C PRO A 3 -32.96 -19.96 -21.18
N SER A 4 -33.66 -18.84 -21.03
CA SER A 4 -33.33 -17.58 -21.70
C SER A 4 -31.87 -17.22 -21.42
N SER A 5 -31.10 -16.96 -22.47
CA SER A 5 -29.72 -16.48 -22.38
C SER A 5 -29.64 -15.31 -21.37
N PRO A 6 -28.64 -15.29 -20.47
CA PRO A 6 -28.48 -14.16 -19.56
C PRO A 6 -28.32 -12.86 -20.37
N PRO A 7 -28.89 -11.75 -19.90
CA PRO A 7 -28.80 -10.48 -20.60
C PRO A 7 -27.31 -10.10 -20.82
N PRO A 8 -26.96 -9.53 -21.98
CA PRO A 8 -25.58 -9.14 -22.27
C PRO A 8 -25.09 -8.18 -21.18
N MET A 9 -23.96 -8.53 -20.55
CA MET A 9 -23.36 -7.69 -19.51
C MET A 9 -23.00 -6.33 -20.11
N ARG A 10 -23.50 -5.26 -19.50
CA ARG A 10 -23.20 -3.90 -19.95
C ARG A 10 -21.70 -3.60 -19.75
N PRO A 11 -21.03 -2.98 -20.73
CA PRO A 11 -19.66 -2.53 -20.57
C PRO A 11 -19.54 -1.58 -19.37
N VAL A 12 -18.44 -1.72 -18.61
CA VAL A 12 -18.13 -0.81 -17.51
C VAL A 12 -17.72 0.55 -18.09
N PRO A 13 -18.47 1.63 -17.80
CA PRO A 13 -18.11 2.94 -18.31
C PRO A 13 -16.85 3.47 -17.61
N ILE A 14 -16.14 4.33 -18.33
CA ILE A 14 -15.07 5.16 -17.79
C ILE A 14 -15.39 6.58 -18.25
N THR A 15 -15.92 7.41 -17.35
CA THR A 15 -16.28 8.80 -17.71
C THR A 15 -15.37 9.82 -17.02
N PRO A 16 -15.13 11.00 -17.65
CA PRO A 16 -14.45 12.10 -16.98
C PRO A 16 -15.16 12.57 -15.71
N ALA A 17 -16.51 12.52 -15.69
CA ALA A 17 -17.30 12.85 -14.51
C ALA A 17 -17.02 11.87 -13.36
N GLY A 18 -16.94 10.56 -13.66
CA GLY A 18 -16.50 9.55 -12.71
C GLY A 18 -15.11 9.82 -12.18
N MET A 19 -14.15 10.17 -13.06
CA MET A 19 -12.78 10.50 -12.62
C MET A 19 -12.73 11.70 -11.67
N ILE A 20 -13.47 12.76 -11.98
CA ILE A 20 -13.57 13.94 -11.12
C ILE A 20 -14.21 13.58 -9.78
N GLU A 21 -15.25 12.75 -9.78
CA GLU A 21 -15.88 12.28 -8.56
C GLU A 21 -14.91 11.45 -7.71
N GLY A 22 -14.13 10.56 -8.33
CA GLY A 22 -13.05 9.83 -7.66
C GLY A 22 -12.04 10.75 -6.98
N ALA A 23 -11.57 11.77 -7.69
CA ALA A 23 -10.65 12.76 -7.12
C ALA A 23 -11.28 13.54 -5.95
N ARG A 24 -12.57 13.90 -6.04
CA ARG A 24 -13.30 14.57 -4.96
C ARG A 24 -13.44 13.70 -3.72
N LEU A 25 -13.76 12.41 -3.90
CA LEU A 25 -13.86 11.45 -2.80
C LEU A 25 -12.52 11.23 -2.09
N SER A 26 -11.39 11.49 -2.76
CA SER A 26 -10.05 11.43 -2.17
C SER A 26 -9.65 12.66 -1.34
N LEU A 27 -10.36 13.80 -1.46
CA LEU A 27 -9.98 15.05 -0.78
C LEU A 27 -9.79 14.91 0.75
N PRO A 28 -10.66 14.19 1.49
CA PRO A 28 -10.48 14.02 2.94
C PRO A 28 -9.22 13.24 3.33
N LEU A 29 -8.63 12.48 2.40
CA LEU A 29 -7.42 11.67 2.64
C LEU A 29 -6.14 12.48 2.46
N LEU A 30 -6.19 13.66 1.80
CA LEU A 30 -5.00 14.41 1.42
C LEU A 30 -4.07 14.76 2.58
N PRO A 31 -4.54 15.21 3.75
CA PRO A 31 -3.63 15.54 4.85
C PRO A 31 -2.76 14.35 5.26
N GLY A 32 -3.35 13.15 5.38
CA GLY A 32 -2.63 11.93 5.70
C GLY A 32 -1.68 11.52 4.59
N VAL A 33 -2.12 11.58 3.33
CA VAL A 33 -1.29 11.22 2.16
C VAL A 33 -0.10 12.16 2.00
N ILE A 34 -0.27 13.46 2.21
CA ILE A 34 0.81 14.46 2.09
C ILE A 34 1.85 14.24 3.18
N VAL A 35 1.43 14.08 4.44
CA VAL A 35 2.35 13.80 5.55
C VAL A 35 3.11 12.49 5.31
N PHE A 36 2.41 11.46 4.82
CA PHE A 36 3.00 10.16 4.55
C PHE A 36 4.01 10.19 3.39
N ALA A 37 3.67 10.88 2.29
CA ALA A 37 4.57 11.08 1.16
C ALA A 37 5.81 11.93 1.54
N ALA A 38 5.61 12.99 2.32
CA ALA A 38 6.70 13.82 2.81
C ALA A 38 7.65 13.05 3.73
N ALA A 39 7.10 12.18 4.60
CA ALA A 39 7.88 11.25 5.42
C ALA A 39 8.73 10.29 4.58
N PHE A 40 8.17 9.71 3.52
CA PHE A 40 8.95 8.91 2.56
C PHE A 40 10.06 9.74 1.90
N GLY A 41 9.74 10.96 1.45
CA GLY A 41 10.72 11.90 0.90
C GLY A 41 11.88 12.14 1.87
N GLY A 42 11.60 12.51 3.12
CA GLY A 42 12.64 12.77 4.11
C GLY A 42 13.53 11.55 4.37
N ALA A 43 12.92 10.38 4.57
CA ALA A 43 13.66 9.15 4.81
C ALA A 43 14.51 8.71 3.60
N SER A 44 14.05 8.96 2.37
CA SER A 44 14.86 8.66 1.19
C SER A 44 16.14 9.49 1.13
N ALA A 45 16.07 10.76 1.55
CA ALA A 45 17.24 11.64 1.65
C ALA A 45 18.23 11.14 2.72
N GLU A 46 17.73 10.67 3.87
CA GLU A 46 18.58 10.06 4.91
C GLU A 46 19.31 8.79 4.43
N LYS A 47 18.70 8.04 3.52
CA LYS A 47 19.32 6.86 2.89
C LYS A 47 20.26 7.21 1.74
N GLY A 48 20.46 8.50 1.46
CA GLY A 48 21.39 9.01 0.45
C GLY A 48 20.87 8.90 -0.98
N LEU A 49 19.57 8.66 -1.19
CA LEU A 49 18.99 8.73 -2.53
C LEU A 49 19.03 10.19 -3.01
N THR A 50 19.15 10.37 -4.31
CA THR A 50 18.96 11.67 -4.94
C THR A 50 17.48 12.02 -5.06
N LEU A 51 17.17 13.30 -5.28
CA LEU A 51 15.81 13.75 -5.53
C LEU A 51 15.20 13.06 -6.76
N VAL A 52 16.01 12.81 -7.79
CA VAL A 52 15.58 12.14 -9.01
C VAL A 52 15.22 10.68 -8.73
N GLU A 53 16.08 9.93 -8.04
CA GLU A 53 15.80 8.53 -7.65
C GLU A 53 14.55 8.43 -6.77
N THR A 54 14.41 9.35 -5.82
CA THR A 54 13.24 9.41 -4.92
C THR A 54 11.96 9.67 -5.70
N THR A 55 11.98 10.64 -6.61
CA THR A 55 10.82 11.00 -7.44
C THR A 55 10.46 9.87 -8.40
N LEU A 56 11.47 9.24 -9.03
CA LEU A 56 11.28 8.08 -9.90
C LEU A 56 10.71 6.89 -9.12
N MET A 57 11.15 6.66 -7.88
CA MET A 57 10.59 5.61 -7.04
C MET A 57 9.10 5.86 -6.76
N SER A 58 8.71 7.09 -6.44
CA SER A 58 7.30 7.47 -6.24
C SER A 58 6.46 7.39 -7.53
N LEU A 59 7.07 7.66 -8.68
CA LEU A 59 6.42 7.53 -9.99
C LEU A 59 6.30 6.07 -10.45
N LEU A 60 7.28 5.21 -10.22
CA LEU A 60 7.31 3.87 -10.81
C LEU A 60 6.77 2.79 -9.86
N VAL A 61 7.10 2.89 -8.57
CA VAL A 61 6.72 1.87 -7.58
C VAL A 61 5.32 2.15 -7.04
N TYR A 62 5.00 3.43 -6.79
CA TYR A 62 3.70 3.92 -6.33
C TYR A 62 3.03 3.04 -5.25
N ALA A 63 3.80 2.65 -4.24
CA ALA A 63 3.38 1.75 -3.17
C ALA A 63 3.92 2.23 -1.83
N GLY A 64 3.32 3.27 -1.25
CA GLY A 64 3.88 4.01 -0.10
C GLY A 64 4.43 3.15 1.04
N ALA A 65 3.67 2.18 1.55
CA ALA A 65 4.14 1.28 2.61
C ALA A 65 5.32 0.38 2.15
N GLY A 66 5.29 -0.12 0.91
CA GLY A 66 6.37 -0.89 0.32
C GLY A 66 7.62 -0.05 0.06
N GLN A 67 7.46 1.21 -0.32
CA GLN A 67 8.56 2.15 -0.52
C GLN A 67 9.27 2.47 0.80
N LEU A 68 8.51 2.76 1.87
CA LEU A 68 9.10 2.95 3.20
C LEU A 68 9.80 1.71 3.72
N LEU A 69 9.18 0.55 3.54
CA LEU A 69 9.79 -0.72 3.92
C LEU A 69 11.10 -0.95 3.16
N ALA A 70 11.13 -0.65 1.85
CA ALA A 70 12.37 -0.73 1.08
C ALA A 70 13.46 0.22 1.63
N LEU A 71 13.10 1.44 2.04
CA LEU A 71 14.03 2.36 2.69
C LEU A 71 14.51 1.87 4.06
N GLU A 72 13.63 1.27 4.85
CA GLU A 72 13.99 0.67 6.15
C GLU A 72 15.03 -0.44 5.97
N LEU A 73 14.79 -1.29 4.96
CA LEU A 73 15.67 -2.40 4.58
C LEU A 73 16.89 -1.98 3.75
N TRP A 74 17.03 -0.68 3.43
CA TRP A 74 18.05 -0.17 2.53
C TRP A 74 19.46 -0.39 3.11
N PRO A 75 20.29 -1.25 2.49
CA PRO A 75 21.55 -1.65 3.08
C PRO A 75 22.62 -0.57 2.85
N ARG A 76 23.56 -0.45 3.80
CA ARG A 76 24.76 0.39 3.62
C ARG A 76 25.70 -0.16 2.54
N ALA A 77 25.75 -1.49 2.40
CA ALA A 77 26.53 -2.18 1.39
C ALA A 77 25.63 -3.19 0.68
N TRP A 78 25.50 -3.05 -0.64
CA TRP A 78 24.68 -3.94 -1.45
C TRP A 78 25.32 -5.32 -1.53
N SER A 79 24.52 -6.34 -1.25
CA SER A 79 24.85 -7.74 -1.44
C SER A 79 23.65 -8.47 -2.02
N THR A 80 23.88 -9.62 -2.68
CA THR A 80 22.80 -10.45 -3.21
C THR A 80 21.84 -10.89 -2.11
N GLY A 81 22.34 -11.18 -0.91
CA GLY A 81 21.53 -11.53 0.25
C GLY A 81 20.63 -10.38 0.71
N ALA A 82 21.18 -9.16 0.84
CA ALA A 82 20.41 -7.99 1.25
C ALA A 82 19.32 -7.63 0.23
N LEU A 83 19.65 -7.65 -1.06
CA LEU A 83 18.69 -7.41 -2.13
C LEU A 83 17.57 -8.45 -2.14
N THR A 84 17.91 -9.74 -2.04
CA THR A 84 16.92 -10.84 -2.06
C THR A 84 15.99 -10.75 -0.85
N ALA A 85 16.53 -10.47 0.34
CA ALA A 85 15.73 -10.27 1.54
C ALA A 85 14.78 -9.07 1.38
N MET A 86 15.27 -7.92 0.92
CA MET A 86 14.45 -6.74 0.68
C MET A 86 13.32 -7.02 -0.31
N VAL A 87 13.63 -7.64 -1.46
CA VAL A 87 12.64 -8.01 -2.47
C VAL A 87 11.59 -8.96 -1.87
N ALA A 88 12.02 -10.00 -1.15
CA ALA A 88 11.09 -10.97 -0.55
C ALA A 88 10.11 -10.31 0.42
N VAL A 89 10.59 -9.44 1.32
CA VAL A 89 9.73 -8.77 2.31
C VAL A 89 8.82 -7.73 1.63
N VAL A 90 9.35 -6.92 0.71
CA VAL A 90 8.55 -5.92 -0.02
C VAL A 90 7.47 -6.57 -0.88
N VAL A 91 7.79 -7.68 -1.56
CA VAL A 91 6.80 -8.47 -2.30
C VAL A 91 5.75 -9.04 -1.35
N ALA A 92 6.17 -9.65 -0.23
CA ALA A 92 5.25 -10.24 0.74
C ALA A 92 4.23 -9.21 1.27
N VAL A 93 4.67 -7.99 1.59
CA VAL A 93 3.78 -6.91 2.02
C VAL A 93 2.86 -6.44 0.89
N ASN A 94 3.37 -6.35 -0.35
CA ASN A 94 2.59 -5.90 -1.50
C ASN A 94 1.65 -6.98 -2.09
N LEU A 95 1.72 -8.24 -1.65
CA LEU A 95 0.73 -9.27 -2.01
C LEU A 95 -0.71 -8.86 -1.68
N ARG A 96 -0.91 -7.90 -0.77
CA ARG A 96 -2.22 -7.28 -0.52
C ARG A 96 -2.86 -6.69 -1.79
N PHE A 97 -2.08 -6.16 -2.73
CA PHE A 97 -2.60 -5.66 -4.01
C PHE A 97 -3.13 -6.79 -4.91
N LEU A 98 -2.57 -8.00 -4.80
CA LEU A 98 -3.13 -9.17 -5.48
C LEU A 98 -4.51 -9.53 -4.91
N LEU A 99 -4.67 -9.50 -3.58
CA LEU A 99 -5.97 -9.76 -2.94
C LEU A 99 -6.98 -8.66 -3.25
N MET A 100 -6.56 -7.39 -3.24
CA MET A 100 -7.39 -6.24 -3.59
C MET A 100 -7.83 -6.28 -5.05
N SER A 101 -6.92 -6.58 -5.98
CA SER A 101 -7.26 -6.72 -7.40
C SER A 101 -8.21 -7.89 -7.65
N ALA A 102 -8.04 -9.01 -6.94
CA ALA A 102 -8.99 -10.13 -6.97
C ALA A 102 -10.38 -9.74 -6.46
N ALA A 103 -10.46 -8.93 -5.40
CA ALA A 103 -11.74 -8.40 -4.89
C ALA A 103 -12.42 -7.43 -5.87
N LEU A 104 -11.66 -6.73 -6.71
CA LEU A 104 -12.17 -5.87 -7.78
C LEU A 104 -12.54 -6.64 -9.06
N GLN A 105 -12.20 -7.93 -9.15
CA GLN A 105 -12.40 -8.74 -10.35
C GLN A 105 -13.87 -8.73 -10.84
N PRO A 106 -14.91 -8.92 -10.00
CA PRO A 106 -16.30 -8.95 -10.48
C PRO A 106 -16.75 -7.64 -11.14
N TRP A 107 -16.11 -6.53 -10.77
CA TRP A 107 -16.36 -5.23 -11.36
C TRP A 107 -15.52 -5.02 -12.61
N LEU A 108 -14.19 -5.09 -12.49
CA LEU A 108 -13.25 -4.66 -13.54
C LEU A 108 -13.04 -5.71 -14.64
N SER A 109 -13.37 -6.99 -14.42
CA SER A 109 -13.23 -8.03 -15.45
C SER A 109 -14.18 -7.85 -16.64
N ARG A 110 -15.18 -6.97 -16.51
CA ARG A 110 -16.11 -6.59 -17.58
C ARG A 110 -15.49 -5.58 -18.57
N MET A 111 -14.32 -5.04 -18.25
CA MET A 111 -13.56 -4.14 -19.12
C MET A 111 -12.63 -4.93 -20.06
N PRO A 112 -12.19 -4.36 -21.19
CA PRO A 112 -11.07 -4.90 -21.96
C PRO A 112 -9.83 -5.07 -21.07
N ARG A 113 -9.10 -6.19 -21.22
CA ARG A 113 -7.97 -6.55 -20.35
C ARG A 113 -6.94 -5.42 -20.20
N GLY A 114 -6.58 -4.74 -21.30
CA GLY A 114 -5.65 -3.62 -21.27
C GLY A 114 -6.12 -2.47 -20.38
N SER A 115 -7.39 -2.07 -20.50
CA SER A 115 -7.99 -1.03 -19.67
C SER A 115 -8.08 -1.44 -18.20
N ALA A 116 -8.39 -2.71 -17.93
CA ALA A 116 -8.40 -3.24 -16.56
C ALA A 116 -7.00 -3.20 -15.93
N TYR A 117 -5.96 -3.61 -16.66
CA TYR A 117 -4.59 -3.56 -16.16
C TYR A 117 -4.09 -2.12 -15.94
N LEU A 118 -4.42 -1.20 -16.85
CA LEU A 118 -4.10 0.22 -16.68
C LEU A 118 -4.87 0.86 -15.51
N ALA A 119 -6.11 0.45 -15.27
CA ALA A 119 -6.81 0.88 -14.07
C ALA A 119 -6.10 0.36 -12.81
N LEU A 120 -5.77 -0.94 -12.78
CA LEU A 120 -5.11 -1.60 -11.66
C LEU A 120 -3.67 -1.13 -11.43
N SER A 121 -2.98 -0.53 -12.41
CA SER A 121 -1.66 0.07 -12.18
C SER A 121 -1.73 1.31 -11.27
N SER A 122 -2.91 1.91 -11.12
CA SER A 122 -3.16 3.01 -10.16
C SER A 122 -3.68 2.52 -8.79
N LEU A 123 -3.68 1.21 -8.54
CA LEU A 123 -4.24 0.61 -7.31
C LEU A 123 -3.39 0.94 -6.08
N THR A 124 -4.07 1.44 -5.05
CA THR A 124 -3.56 1.68 -3.70
C THR A 124 -4.63 1.27 -2.69
N ASP A 125 -4.27 1.22 -1.40
CA ASP A 125 -5.26 0.95 -0.34
C ASP A 125 -6.38 2.01 -0.33
N ALA A 126 -6.04 3.27 -0.63
CA ALA A 126 -6.96 4.40 -0.58
C ALA A 126 -8.03 4.35 -1.69
N ASN A 127 -7.61 4.27 -2.96
CA ASN A 127 -8.58 4.19 -4.06
C ASN A 127 -9.27 2.83 -4.14
N PHE A 128 -8.67 1.74 -3.62
CA PHE A 128 -9.39 0.47 -3.40
C PHE A 128 -10.61 0.67 -2.50
N ILE A 129 -10.46 1.35 -1.35
CA ILE A 129 -11.56 1.61 -0.42
C ILE A 129 -12.62 2.49 -1.08
N ILE A 130 -12.21 3.56 -1.77
CA ILE A 130 -13.12 4.47 -2.48
C ILE A 130 -13.91 3.71 -3.55
N GLY A 131 -13.21 3.00 -4.44
CA GLY A 131 -13.82 2.22 -5.52
C GLY A 131 -14.74 1.12 -5.01
N SER A 132 -14.30 0.35 -4.01
CA SER A 132 -15.12 -0.73 -3.42
C SER A 132 -16.39 -0.19 -2.76
N ARG A 133 -16.31 0.95 -2.04
CA ARG A 133 -17.48 1.60 -1.44
C ARG A 133 -18.42 2.17 -2.48
N TYR A 134 -17.87 2.77 -3.54
CA TYR A 134 -18.65 3.28 -4.67
C TYR A 134 -19.40 2.13 -5.36
N HIS A 135 -18.71 1.03 -5.68
CA HIS A 135 -19.31 -0.13 -6.32
C HIS A 135 -20.36 -0.82 -5.44
N ALA A 136 -20.10 -0.96 -4.14
CA ALA A 136 -21.06 -1.51 -3.18
C ALA A 136 -22.36 -0.69 -3.06
N LYS A 137 -22.35 0.60 -3.43
CA LYS A 137 -23.53 1.48 -3.50
C LYS A 137 -24.24 1.42 -4.85
N GLY A 138 -23.88 0.49 -5.74
CA GLY A 138 -24.44 0.36 -7.09
C GLY A 138 -23.75 1.22 -8.15
N GLY A 139 -22.60 1.82 -7.82
CA GLY A 139 -21.80 2.55 -8.79
C GLY A 139 -21.11 1.62 -9.79
N GLU A 140 -21.18 1.95 -11.08
CA GLU A 140 -20.66 1.11 -12.16
C GLU A 140 -19.48 1.76 -12.92
N ASP A 141 -19.28 3.07 -12.79
CA ASP A 141 -18.24 3.82 -13.50
C ASP A 141 -16.84 3.61 -12.90
N ALA A 142 -15.97 2.89 -13.62
CA ALA A 142 -14.59 2.65 -13.22
C ALA A 142 -13.74 3.94 -13.23
N GLY A 143 -14.24 5.02 -13.86
CA GLY A 143 -13.66 6.36 -13.77
C GLY A 143 -13.47 6.81 -12.31
N VAL A 144 -14.37 6.48 -11.39
CA VAL A 144 -14.22 6.84 -9.96
C VAL A 144 -12.99 6.20 -9.33
N PHE A 145 -12.74 4.93 -9.61
CA PHE A 145 -11.56 4.22 -9.10
C PHE A 145 -10.26 4.75 -9.72
N ILE A 146 -10.26 4.96 -11.04
CA ILE A 146 -9.10 5.45 -11.80
C ILE A 146 -8.77 6.89 -11.40
N GLY A 147 -9.76 7.77 -11.36
CA GLY A 147 -9.58 9.17 -10.99
C GLY A 147 -9.09 9.35 -9.56
N ALA A 148 -9.62 8.57 -8.61
CA ALA A 148 -9.10 8.56 -7.25
C ALA A 148 -7.63 8.12 -7.20
N GLY A 149 -7.25 7.07 -7.94
CA GLY A 149 -5.87 6.57 -8.01
C GLY A 149 -4.91 7.59 -8.62
N LEU A 150 -5.22 8.09 -9.83
CA LEU A 150 -4.37 9.07 -10.52
C LEU A 150 -4.22 10.38 -9.75
N PHE A 151 -5.31 10.87 -9.15
CA PHE A 151 -5.25 12.07 -8.32
C PHE A 151 -4.33 11.88 -7.11
N LEU A 152 -4.47 10.77 -6.40
CA LEU A 152 -3.59 10.45 -5.26
C LEU A 152 -2.14 10.22 -5.70
N TRP A 153 -1.90 9.70 -6.90
CA TRP A 153 -0.55 9.49 -7.45
C TRP A 153 0.17 10.81 -7.69
N ILE A 154 -0.53 11.78 -8.28
CA ILE A 154 0.00 13.12 -8.48
C ILE A 154 0.31 13.77 -7.13
N ILE A 155 -0.64 13.74 -6.18
CA ILE A 155 -0.41 14.33 -4.85
C ILE A 155 0.74 13.65 -4.12
N TRP A 156 0.82 12.31 -4.16
CA TRP A 156 1.91 11.55 -3.55
C TRP A 156 3.28 11.98 -4.09
N THR A 157 3.40 12.05 -5.41
CA THR A 157 4.66 12.42 -6.07
C THR A 157 5.04 13.86 -5.72
N LEU A 158 4.08 14.79 -5.80
CA LEU A 158 4.33 16.20 -5.49
C LEU A 158 4.68 16.43 -4.02
N ALA A 159 4.06 15.70 -3.09
CA ALA A 159 4.35 15.81 -1.66
C ALA A 159 5.67 15.13 -1.25
N THR A 160 6.13 14.13 -2.02
CA THR A 160 7.44 13.49 -1.82
C THR A 160 8.60 14.47 -1.99
N ILE A 161 8.53 15.35 -3.01
CA ILE A 161 9.59 16.30 -3.38
C ILE A 161 9.97 17.23 -2.22
N PRO A 162 9.06 18.02 -1.61
CA PRO A 162 9.42 18.89 -0.50
C PRO A 162 9.85 18.08 0.73
N GLY A 163 9.30 16.88 0.96
CA GLY A 163 9.77 15.98 2.02
C GLY A 163 11.25 15.62 1.87
N HIS A 164 11.66 15.25 0.65
CA HIS A 164 13.05 14.94 0.33
C HIS A 164 13.97 16.16 0.49
N MET A 165 13.55 17.31 -0.05
CA MET A 165 14.32 18.55 0.06
C MET A 165 14.51 18.97 1.53
N LEU A 166 13.47 18.88 2.36
CA LEU A 166 13.55 19.21 3.78
C LEU A 166 14.38 18.19 4.57
N GLY A 167 14.28 16.89 4.24
CA GLY A 167 15.10 15.85 4.86
C GLY A 167 16.59 16.05 4.61
N GLY A 168 16.99 16.49 3.42
CA GLY A 168 18.39 16.80 3.10
C GLY A 168 18.95 18.04 3.81
N ILE A 169 18.08 18.95 4.28
CA ILE A 169 18.48 20.18 4.99
C ILE A 169 18.65 19.92 6.50
N LEU A 170 17.89 18.97 7.06
CA LEU A 170 17.96 18.63 8.48
C LEU A 170 19.22 17.80 8.79
N SER A 171 20.28 18.51 9.20
CA SER A 171 21.60 17.93 9.50
C SER A 171 21.61 16.97 10.71
N ASP A 172 20.58 17.04 11.56
CA ASP A 172 20.36 16.13 12.69
C ASP A 172 18.89 15.66 12.74
N PRO A 173 18.55 14.58 12.01
CA PRO A 173 17.19 14.06 11.96
C PRO A 173 16.65 13.62 13.32
N LYS A 174 17.53 13.19 14.23
CA LYS A 174 17.15 12.74 15.58
C LYS A 174 16.60 13.87 16.43
N ARG A 175 17.12 15.09 16.25
CA ARG A 175 16.65 16.27 16.97
C ARG A 175 15.17 16.57 16.73
N PHE A 176 14.66 16.18 15.56
CA PHE A 176 13.27 16.39 15.16
C PHE A 176 12.41 15.12 15.26
N GLY A 177 12.97 14.02 15.79
CA GLY A 177 12.28 12.74 15.91
C GLY A 177 11.98 12.08 14.56
N LEU A 178 12.73 12.41 13.51
CA LEU A 178 12.54 11.82 12.18
C LEU A 178 12.85 10.32 12.16
N ASP A 179 13.73 9.87 13.05
CA ASP A 179 14.03 8.45 13.28
C ASP A 179 12.83 7.66 13.85
N LEU A 180 11.88 8.33 14.48
CA LEU A 180 10.62 7.72 14.94
C LEU A 180 9.55 7.63 13.85
N ILE A 181 9.71 8.30 12.71
CA ILE A 181 8.65 8.38 11.68
C ILE A 181 8.30 6.99 11.14
N MET A 182 9.29 6.16 10.80
CA MET A 182 9.02 4.81 10.29
C MET A 182 8.32 3.93 11.34
N PRO A 183 8.86 3.80 12.58
CA PRO A 183 8.16 3.08 13.64
C PRO A 183 6.74 3.59 13.90
N LEU A 184 6.52 4.91 13.92
CA LEU A 184 5.20 5.50 14.18
C LEU A 184 4.22 5.22 13.04
N ILE A 185 4.65 5.29 11.79
CA ILE A 185 3.78 4.98 10.65
C ILE A 185 3.42 3.49 10.64
N PHE A 186 4.39 2.59 10.78
CA PHE A 186 4.09 1.16 10.84
C PHE A 186 3.24 0.81 12.06
N THR A 187 3.46 1.43 13.21
CA THR A 187 2.66 1.21 14.42
C THR A 187 1.25 1.74 14.25
N SER A 188 1.06 2.95 13.72
CA SER A 188 -0.28 3.51 13.47
C SER A 188 -1.06 2.70 12.45
N MET A 189 -0.39 2.26 11.37
CA MET A 189 -0.97 1.36 10.38
C MET A 189 -1.36 0.03 11.02
N ALA A 190 -0.47 -0.56 11.83
CA ALA A 190 -0.77 -1.76 12.58
C ALA A 190 -2.02 -1.56 13.48
N VAL A 191 -2.02 -0.56 14.35
CA VAL A 191 -3.15 -0.26 15.24
C VAL A 191 -4.46 -0.07 14.46
N SER A 192 -4.41 0.59 13.30
CA SER A 192 -5.59 0.77 12.43
C SER A 192 -6.14 -0.54 11.84
N MET A 193 -5.28 -1.54 11.67
CA MET A 193 -5.64 -2.87 11.15
C MET A 193 -6.15 -3.81 12.24
N PHE A 194 -5.83 -3.55 13.52
CA PHE A 194 -6.22 -4.42 14.63
C PHE A 194 -7.73 -4.36 14.89
N ARG A 195 -8.43 -5.50 14.69
CA ARG A 195 -9.84 -5.63 15.05
C ARG A 195 -9.99 -6.49 16.31
N ILE A 196 -10.29 -5.83 17.44
CA ILE A 196 -10.42 -6.44 18.78
C ILE A 196 -11.15 -7.80 18.79
N ARG A 197 -12.28 -7.93 18.09
CA ARG A 197 -13.05 -9.20 18.12
C ARG A 197 -12.42 -10.33 17.29
N ARG A 198 -11.77 -10.01 16.18
CA ARG A 198 -11.27 -11.02 15.22
C ARG A 198 -9.81 -11.36 15.46
N ASP A 199 -9.03 -10.39 15.90
CA ASP A 199 -7.58 -10.45 15.81
C ASP A 199 -6.90 -10.58 17.20
N ARG A 200 -7.69 -10.70 18.29
CA ARG A 200 -7.22 -10.73 19.69
C ARG A 200 -6.09 -11.73 20.00
N LEU A 201 -6.07 -12.87 19.31
CA LEU A 201 -5.09 -13.94 19.53
C LEU A 201 -4.09 -14.03 18.37
N ALA A 202 -4.53 -13.75 17.14
CA ALA A 202 -3.66 -13.80 15.97
C ALA A 202 -2.52 -12.77 16.04
N TRP A 203 -2.78 -11.57 16.55
CA TRP A 203 -1.78 -10.52 16.72
C TRP A 203 -0.68 -10.83 17.73
N PRO A 204 -0.99 -11.20 18.99
CA PRO A 204 0.06 -11.57 19.93
C PRO A 204 0.83 -12.82 19.49
N ILE A 205 0.21 -13.77 18.78
CA ILE A 205 0.93 -14.90 18.18
C ILE A 205 1.91 -14.42 17.11
N ALA A 206 1.45 -13.58 16.17
CA ALA A 206 2.31 -13.00 15.14
C ALA A 206 3.49 -12.24 15.75
N ALA A 207 3.22 -11.39 16.75
CA ALA A 207 4.22 -10.61 17.45
C ALA A 207 5.22 -11.50 18.21
N GLY A 208 4.73 -12.50 18.95
CA GLY A 208 5.58 -13.43 19.70
C GLY A 208 6.50 -14.24 18.79
N VAL A 209 5.98 -14.74 17.67
CA VAL A 209 6.78 -15.48 16.67
C VAL A 209 7.77 -14.56 15.99
N ALA A 210 7.38 -13.33 15.62
CA ALA A 210 8.29 -12.35 15.04
C ALA A 210 9.43 -12.02 16.02
N LEU A 211 9.12 -11.71 17.28
CA LEU A 211 10.12 -11.43 18.31
C LEU A 211 11.05 -12.62 18.56
N GLY A 212 10.51 -13.84 18.65
CA GLY A 212 11.33 -15.04 18.79
C GLY A 212 12.26 -15.25 17.59
N THR A 213 11.74 -15.02 16.38
CA THR A 213 12.53 -15.14 15.15
C THR A 213 13.65 -14.10 15.09
N SER A 214 13.38 -12.86 15.52
CA SER A 214 14.38 -11.79 15.48
C SER A 214 15.55 -11.97 16.46
N GLN A 215 15.39 -12.82 17.49
CA GLN A 215 16.47 -13.16 18.42
C GLN A 215 17.35 -14.32 17.93
N VAL A 216 16.87 -15.12 16.97
CA VAL A 216 17.53 -16.38 16.55
C VAL A 216 18.04 -16.29 15.12
N ILE A 217 17.35 -15.56 14.26
CA ILE A 217 17.65 -15.44 12.83
C ILE A 217 17.98 -13.99 12.53
N ASP A 218 19.21 -13.75 12.08
CA ASP A 218 19.64 -12.44 11.60
C ASP A 218 18.86 -12.01 10.35
N GLY A 219 18.63 -10.70 10.24
CA GLY A 219 17.91 -10.10 9.12
C GLY A 219 16.40 -10.01 9.35
N TYR A 220 15.65 -9.98 8.26
CA TYR A 220 14.24 -9.51 8.27
C TYR A 220 13.21 -10.63 8.15
N TRP A 221 13.63 -11.87 8.34
CA TRP A 221 12.78 -13.06 8.27
C TRP A 221 11.66 -13.05 9.30
N PHE A 222 11.85 -12.36 10.43
CA PHE A 222 10.82 -12.20 11.45
C PHE A 222 9.53 -11.58 10.90
N ILE A 223 9.60 -10.73 9.87
CA ILE A 223 8.42 -10.11 9.23
C ILE A 223 7.61 -11.19 8.52
N VAL A 224 8.27 -12.04 7.72
CA VAL A 224 7.62 -13.11 6.95
C VAL A 224 7.06 -14.19 7.88
N VAL A 225 7.89 -14.69 8.80
CA VAL A 225 7.51 -15.77 9.71
C VAL A 225 6.40 -15.31 10.66
N GLY A 226 6.50 -14.09 11.21
CA GLY A 226 5.44 -13.49 12.02
C GLY A 226 4.12 -13.32 11.26
N ALA A 227 4.18 -12.82 10.02
CA ALA A 227 2.99 -12.66 9.17
C ALA A 227 2.32 -14.00 8.85
N LEU A 228 3.10 -15.04 8.54
CA LEU A 228 2.59 -16.40 8.29
C LEU A 228 1.95 -16.99 9.55
N ALA A 229 2.61 -16.90 10.70
CA ALA A 229 2.08 -17.38 11.97
C ALA A 229 0.77 -16.68 12.35
N GLY A 230 0.72 -15.35 12.21
CA GLY A 230 -0.48 -14.56 12.42
C GLY A 230 -1.63 -14.95 11.48
N SER A 231 -1.33 -15.16 10.20
CA SER A 231 -2.33 -15.54 9.20
C SER A 231 -2.89 -16.94 9.46
N ILE A 232 -2.04 -17.91 9.79
CA ILE A 232 -2.45 -19.27 10.16
C ILE A 232 -3.31 -19.24 11.42
N ALA A 233 -2.86 -18.52 12.46
CA ALA A 233 -3.62 -18.36 13.70
C ALA A 233 -5.00 -17.73 13.43
N ALA A 234 -5.05 -16.66 12.63
CA ALA A 234 -6.30 -16.01 12.27
C ALA A 234 -7.25 -16.92 11.48
N GLY A 235 -6.72 -17.79 10.60
CA GLY A 235 -7.51 -18.79 9.88
C GLY A 235 -8.11 -19.83 10.82
N LEU A 236 -7.28 -20.47 11.65
CA LEU A 236 -7.71 -21.51 12.58
C LEU A 236 -8.69 -21.01 13.65
N LEU A 237 -8.59 -19.73 14.03
CA LEU A 237 -9.48 -19.10 15.00
C LEU A 237 -10.79 -18.58 14.38
N ARG A 238 -10.87 -18.49 13.05
CA ARG A 238 -12.10 -18.10 12.33
C ARG A 238 -13.08 -19.26 12.17
N ASP A 239 -12.57 -20.49 12.18
CA ASP A 239 -13.35 -21.72 12.04
C ASP A 239 -13.89 -22.25 13.39
N ARG A 240 -13.89 -21.42 14.44
CA ARG A 240 -14.43 -21.71 15.79
C ARG A 240 -15.39 -20.62 16.24
#